data_AF-A0A8X8C5F2-F1
#
_entry.id   AF-A0A8X8C5F2-F1
#
_cell.length_a   1.000
_cell.length_b   1.000
_cell.length_c   1.000
_cell.angle_alpha   90.00
_cell.angle_beta   90.00
_cell.angle_gamma   90.00
#
_symmetry.space_group_name_H-M   'P 1'
#
loop_
_entity.id
_entity.type
_entity.pdbx_description
1 polymer ?
#
loop_
_entity_poly.entity_id
_entity_poly.type
_entity_poly.pdbx_seq_one_letter_code
_entity_poly.pdbx_strand_id
1 'polypeptide(L)'
;MQLTLEFGGGLELLCASVKIHNVDVSPNNEVDKLTMKDLLVWVRANLIKERPEMFMKDDSVRPGVLVLVNDCDWELSGQLDTPLEEKDVVVFISTLHGG
;
A
#
# COMPACT_ATOMS: atom_id res chain seq x y z
N MET A 1 6.45 -9.97 8.62
CA MET A 1 7.14 -8.68 8.75
C MET A 1 6.12 -7.64 9.16
N GLN A 2 6.37 -6.91 10.25
CA GLN A 2 5.43 -5.90 10.73
C GLN A 2 5.58 -4.61 9.93
N LEU A 3 4.48 -4.13 9.36
CA LEU A 3 4.42 -2.88 8.61
C LEU A 3 3.29 -2.01 9.15
N THR A 4 3.47 -0.69 9.02
CA THR A 4 2.39 0.28 9.25
C THR A 4 1.88 0.77 7.91
N LEU A 5 0.59 0.57 7.64
CA LEU A 5 -0.05 1.06 6.42
C LEU A 5 -1.02 2.18 6.75
N GLU A 6 -0.90 3.31 6.09
CA GLU A 6 -1.81 4.44 6.23
C GLU A 6 -2.58 4.72 4.94
N PHE A 7 -3.89 4.89 5.05
CA PHE A 7 -4.78 5.26 3.95
C PHE A 7 -5.38 6.64 4.21
N GLY A 8 -5.22 7.54 3.23
CA GLY A 8 -5.74 8.89 3.27
C GLY A 8 -6.37 9.34 1.95
N GLY A 9 -6.93 10.54 1.96
CA GLY A 9 -7.59 11.11 0.77
C GLY A 9 -8.87 10.37 0.36
N GLY A 10 -9.54 9.72 1.31
CA GLY A 10 -10.76 8.94 1.10
C GLY A 10 -10.52 7.45 0.84
N LEU A 11 -9.25 7.01 0.73
CA LEU A 11 -8.93 5.58 0.56
C LEU A 11 -9.23 4.75 1.80
N GLU A 12 -9.25 5.36 2.99
CA GLU A 12 -9.61 4.67 4.24
C GLU A 12 -11.01 4.06 4.17
N LEU A 13 -11.92 4.65 3.38
CA LEU A 13 -13.28 4.14 3.17
C LEU A 13 -13.28 2.74 2.54
N LEU A 14 -12.27 2.41 1.75
CA LEU A 14 -12.11 1.09 1.12
C LEU A 14 -11.69 0.02 2.15
N CYS A 15 -11.18 0.44 3.31
CA CYS A 15 -10.61 -0.40 4.37
C CYS A 15 -11.41 -0.28 5.68
N ALA A 16 -12.74 -0.32 5.59
CA ALA A 16 -13.66 -0.18 6.73
C ALA A 16 -13.52 1.15 7.50
N SER A 17 -13.17 2.23 6.80
CA SER A 17 -12.96 3.57 7.37
C SER A 17 -11.84 3.64 8.42
N VAL A 18 -10.92 2.67 8.39
CA VAL A 18 -9.72 2.65 9.25
C VAL A 18 -8.55 3.23 8.48
N LYS A 19 -7.92 4.26 9.06
CA LYS A 19 -6.78 4.96 8.43
C LYS A 19 -5.47 4.19 8.59
N ILE A 20 -5.15 3.76 9.81
CA ILE A 20 -3.88 3.14 10.15
C ILE A 20 -4.09 1.65 10.42
N HIS A 21 -3.35 0.81 9.70
CA HIS A 21 -3.35 -0.64 9.83
C HIS A 21 -1.95 -1.12 10.19
N ASN A 22 -1.81 -1.73 11.37
CA ASN A 22 -0.59 -2.46 11.71
C ASN A 22 -0.77 -3.91 11.24
N VAL A 23 0.06 -4.36 10.31
CA VAL A 23 -0.11 -5.65 9.63
C VAL A 23 1.15 -6.49 9.72
N ASP A 24 0.97 -7.81 9.75
CA ASP A 24 2.04 -8.77 9.58
C ASP A 24 1.98 -9.36 8.17
N VAL A 25 2.91 -8.93 7.31
CA VAL A 25 3.05 -9.45 5.95
C VAL A 25 4.18 -10.47 5.95
N SER A 26 3.84 -11.75 5.91
CA SER A 26 4.81 -12.83 5.78
C SER A 26 5.03 -13.14 4.30
N PRO A 27 6.26 -13.00 3.75
CA PRO A 27 6.54 -13.47 2.41
C PRO A 27 6.36 -14.99 2.36
N ASN A 28 5.73 -15.50 1.30
CA ASN A 28 5.44 -16.94 1.16
C ASN A 28 6.71 -17.80 1.04
N ASN A 29 7.88 -17.18 0.77
CA ASN A 29 9.16 -17.87 0.63
C ASN A 29 10.22 -17.15 1.49
N GLU A 30 10.95 -17.89 2.34
CA GLU A 30 12.02 -17.37 3.22
C GLU A 30 13.21 -16.74 2.47
N VAL A 31 13.24 -16.80 1.14
CA VAL A 31 14.39 -16.41 0.30
C VAL A 31 14.18 -15.07 -0.40
N ASP A 32 12.93 -14.66 -0.66
CA ASP A 32 12.64 -13.45 -1.44
C ASP A 32 12.27 -12.27 -0.51
N LYS A 33 12.97 -11.14 -0.71
CA LYS A 33 12.63 -9.88 -0.04
C LYS A 33 11.24 -9.43 -0.48
N LEU A 34 10.39 -9.06 0.48
CA LEU A 34 9.08 -8.48 0.18
C LEU A 34 9.27 -7.16 -0.59
N THR A 35 8.58 -7.02 -1.71
CA THR A 35 8.57 -5.78 -2.50
C THR A 35 7.27 -5.02 -2.35
N MET A 36 7.24 -3.76 -2.79
CA MET A 36 6.00 -2.98 -2.89
C MET A 36 4.95 -3.69 -3.77
N LYS A 37 5.35 -4.37 -4.84
CA LYS A 37 4.43 -5.17 -5.67
C LYS A 37 3.72 -6.24 -4.86
N ASP A 38 4.46 -6.99 -4.06
CA ASP A 38 3.91 -8.05 -3.20
C ASP A 38 2.98 -7.45 -2.13
N LEU A 39 3.37 -6.32 -1.55
CA LEU A 39 2.54 -5.60 -0.60
C LEU A 39 1.22 -5.16 -1.23
N LEU A 40 1.21 -4.61 -2.44
CA LEU A 40 -0.03 -4.19 -3.11
C LEU A 40 -0.99 -5.35 -3.34
N VAL A 41 -0.49 -6.51 -3.77
CA VAL A 41 -1.29 -7.74 -3.91
C VAL A 41 -1.86 -8.16 -2.57
N TRP A 42 -1.05 -8.13 -1.51
CA TRP A 42 -1.49 -8.47 -0.16
C TRP A 42 -2.56 -7.49 0.37
N VAL A 43 -2.36 -6.18 0.21
CA VAL A 43 -3.30 -5.14 0.63
C VAL A 43 -4.64 -5.30 -0.06
N ARG A 44 -4.63 -5.53 -1.38
CA ARG A 44 -5.85 -5.78 -2.15
C ARG A 44 -6.62 -7.01 -1.66
N ALA A 45 -5.92 -8.07 -1.30
CA ALA A 45 -6.56 -9.31 -0.84
C ALA A 45 -7.05 -9.23 0.62
N ASN A 46 -6.37 -8.48 1.49
CA ASN A 46 -6.59 -8.53 2.94
C ASN A 46 -7.29 -7.30 3.51
N LEU A 47 -6.94 -6.10 3.04
CA LEU A 47 -7.43 -4.84 3.62
C LEU A 47 -8.56 -4.21 2.82
N ILE A 48 -8.47 -4.23 1.49
CA ILE A 48 -9.51 -3.63 0.64
C ILE A 48 -10.79 -4.46 0.69
N LYS A 49 -11.87 -3.89 1.20
CA LYS A 49 -13.20 -4.53 1.33
C LYS A 49 -14.20 -4.04 0.29
N GLU A 50 -14.02 -2.84 -0.21
CA GLU A 50 -14.91 -2.23 -1.19
C GLU A 50 -14.15 -1.72 -2.41
N ARG A 51 -14.73 -1.93 -3.60
CA ARG A 51 -14.27 -1.36 -4.88
C ARG A 51 -12.74 -1.40 -5.08
N PRO A 52 -12.10 -2.58 -5.16
CA PRO A 52 -10.65 -2.70 -5.30
C PRO A 52 -10.07 -1.97 -6.52
N GLU A 53 -10.87 -1.77 -7.56
CA GLU A 53 -10.54 -0.95 -8.74
C GLU A 53 -10.37 0.56 -8.45
N MET A 54 -10.79 1.02 -7.28
CA MET A 54 -10.54 2.39 -6.80
C MET A 54 -9.16 2.53 -6.19
N PHE A 55 -8.58 1.43 -5.67
CA PHE A 55 -7.25 1.39 -5.09
C PHE A 55 -6.17 1.01 -6.13
N MET A 56 -6.40 -0.06 -6.89
CA MET A 56 -5.45 -0.59 -7.88
C MET A 56 -6.01 -0.58 -9.29
N LYS A 57 -5.11 -0.41 -10.26
CA LYS A 57 -5.36 -0.64 -11.67
C LYS A 57 -4.23 -1.50 -12.24
N ASP A 58 -4.59 -2.59 -12.90
CA ASP A 58 -3.65 -3.61 -13.38
C ASP A 58 -2.78 -4.12 -12.21
N ASP A 59 -1.46 -3.96 -12.28
CA ASP A 59 -0.49 -4.45 -11.30
C ASP A 59 0.01 -3.37 -10.32
N SER A 60 -0.56 -2.15 -10.36
CA SER A 60 -0.10 -1.00 -9.56
C SER A 60 -1.26 -0.23 -8.93
N VAL A 61 -0.94 0.78 -8.12
CA VAL A 61 -1.93 1.73 -7.60
C VAL A 61 -2.60 2.49 -8.74
N ARG A 62 -3.87 2.86 -8.55
CA ARG A 62 -4.61 3.64 -9.54
C ARG A 62 -3.95 5.02 -9.73
N PRO A 63 -3.89 5.55 -10.98
CA PRO A 63 -3.43 6.91 -11.21
C PRO A 63 -4.17 7.92 -10.34
N GLY A 64 -3.41 8.85 -9.72
CA GLY A 64 -3.92 9.78 -8.72
C GLY A 64 -3.92 9.23 -7.29
N VAL A 65 -3.25 8.11 -7.04
CA VAL A 65 -2.83 7.70 -5.70
C VAL A 65 -1.33 7.97 -5.55
N LEU A 66 -0.96 8.78 -4.56
CA LEU A 66 0.42 8.99 -4.12
C LEU A 66 0.80 7.88 -3.13
N VAL A 67 2.02 7.37 -3.26
CA VAL A 67 2.56 6.34 -2.37
C VAL A 67 3.88 6.83 -1.77
N LEU A 68 3.95 6.80 -0.44
CA LEU A 68 5.16 7.12 0.30
C LEU A 68 5.64 5.90 1.07
N VAL A 69 6.95 5.68 1.08
CA VAL A 69 7.62 4.69 1.95
C VAL A 69 8.54 5.47 2.87
N ASN A 70 8.27 5.43 4.17
CA ASN A 70 9.00 6.21 5.20
C ASN A 70 9.11 7.70 4.83
N ASP A 71 7.97 8.32 4.51
CA ASP A 71 7.84 9.72 4.05
C ASP A 71 8.60 10.08 2.76
N CYS A 72 9.18 9.09 2.08
CA CYS A 72 9.85 9.25 0.80
C CYS A 72 8.92 8.86 -0.35
N ASP A 73 8.90 9.65 -1.42
CA ASP A 73 8.17 9.31 -2.64
C ASP A 73 8.74 8.02 -3.26
N TRP A 74 7.89 7.01 -3.42
CA TRP A 74 8.30 5.70 -3.96
C TRP A 74 8.85 5.79 -5.39
N GLU A 75 8.57 6.88 -6.12
CA GLU A 75 9.13 7.11 -7.45
C GLU A 75 10.66 7.23 -7.42
N LEU A 76 11.22 7.61 -6.27
CA LEU A 76 12.66 7.68 -6.03
C LEU A 76 13.26 6.36 -5.53
N SER A 77 12.41 5.39 -5.15
CA SER A 77 12.82 4.15 -4.47
C SER A 77 12.64 2.89 -5.31
N GLY A 78 12.27 3.03 -6.59
CA GLY A 78 12.05 1.90 -7.51
C GLY A 78 10.59 1.46 -7.63
N GLN A 79 9.65 2.23 -7.06
CA GLN A 79 8.21 2.00 -7.17
C GLN A 79 7.82 0.58 -6.74
N LEU A 80 7.37 -0.26 -7.67
CA LEU A 80 6.94 -1.64 -7.44
C LEU A 80 8.07 -2.55 -6.94
N ASP A 81 9.31 -2.27 -7.34
CA ASP A 81 10.48 -3.08 -6.99
C ASP A 81 11.14 -2.61 -5.68
N THR A 82 10.60 -1.58 -5.02
CA THR A 82 11.11 -1.09 -3.73
C THR A 82 11.07 -2.22 -2.70
N PRO A 83 12.22 -2.64 -2.13
CA PRO A 83 12.23 -3.62 -1.06
C PRO A 83 11.70 -2.99 0.23
N LEU A 84 10.91 -3.76 0.97
CA LEU A 84 10.36 -3.34 2.26
C LEU A 84 11.12 -3.98 3.41
N GLU A 85 11.24 -3.23 4.50
CA GLU A 85 11.92 -3.62 5.73
C GLU A 85 10.97 -3.63 6.94
N GLU A 86 11.40 -4.32 7.98
CA GLU A 86 10.64 -4.47 9.22
C GLU A 86 10.41 -3.09 9.86
N LYS A 87 9.14 -2.79 10.16
CA LYS A 87 8.62 -1.51 10.70
C LYS A 87 8.55 -0.36 9.70
N ASP A 88 8.70 -0.61 8.41
CA ASP A 88 8.42 0.43 7.41
C ASP A 88 6.99 0.97 7.53
N VAL A 89 6.86 2.26 7.23
CA VAL A 89 5.59 2.96 7.12
C VAL A 89 5.30 3.20 5.63
N VAL A 90 4.17 2.68 5.15
CA VAL A 90 3.71 2.90 3.77
C VAL A 90 2.40 3.67 3.78
N VAL A 91 2.38 4.80 3.09
CA VAL A 91 1.24 5.72 3.07
C VAL A 91 0.65 5.78 1.67
N PHE A 92 -0.66 5.57 1.54
CA PHE A 92 -1.43 5.68 0.30
C PHE A 92 -2.40 6.87 0.41
N ILE A 93 -2.24 7.87 -0.46
CA ILE A 93 -3.09 9.06 -0.46
C ILE A 93 -3.73 9.22 -1.81
N SER A 94 -5.07 9.19 -1.87
CA SER A 94 -5.78 9.60 -3.08
C SER A 94 -5.74 11.13 -3.22
N THR A 95 -5.20 11.61 -4.34
CA THR A 95 -5.15 13.04 -4.69
C THR A 95 -6.32 13.48 -5.58
N LEU A 96 -7.14 12.53 -6.08
CA LEU A 96 -8.27 12.79 -6.97
C LEU A 96 -9.61 12.99 -6.26
N HIS A 97 -9.79 12.48 -5.04
CA HIS A 97 -11.10 12.44 -4.37
C HIS A 97 -11.37 13.61 -3.41
N GLY A 98 -10.67 14.73 -3.58
CA GLY A 98 -10.92 15.97 -2.83
C GLY A 98 -12.03 16.81 -3.48
N GLY A 99 -13.28 16.47 -3.19
CA GLY A 99 -14.46 17.28 -3.52
C GLY A 99 -15.34 17.46 -2.30
#